data_AF-A0AAU3STP4-F1
#
_entry.id   AF-A0AAU3STP4-F1
#
_cell.length_a   1.000
_cell.length_b   1.000
_cell.length_c   1.000
_cell.angle_alpha   90.00
_cell.angle_beta   90.00
_cell.angle_gamma   90.00
#
_symmetry.space_group_name_H-M   'P 1'
#
loop_
_entity.id
_entity.type
_entity.pdbx_description
1 polymer ?
#
loop_
_entity_poly.entity_id
_entity_poly.type
_entity_poly.pdbx_seq_one_letter_code
_entity_poly.pdbx_strand_id
1 'polypeptide(L)'
;MRTALVRRTVLTASAVSLALLATACGSDKADTKADAKPSAAASSPAAAAPDAAKAKTDAELSALILTKADLADHLVTAVPKDEVALGEAASGDKAECQPVVRTQGTATIGKAAGVARMKAVAKPKEGASPEDTAAAGLKALAGTRTSVTLASYEGKGAEEAFAAVKAAATACAGGFTLTMEGEKTKIDKVVSGTATGGDEAIALTLEADVEGTKVTTETVVVRKGNTLATHTASALGVAEKPTAIVAAQVKKLG
;
A
#
# COMPACT_ATOMS: atom_id res chain seq x y z
N MET A 1 -20.61 -17.94 -56.58
CA MET A 1 -19.40 -17.48 -57.30
C MET A 1 -18.23 -18.36 -56.84
N ARG A 2 -17.52 -18.97 -57.79
CA ARG A 2 -16.26 -19.74 -57.64
C ARG A 2 -15.14 -18.76 -57.20
N THR A 3 -14.12 -19.07 -56.40
CA THR A 3 -12.99 -20.04 -56.48
C THR A 3 -12.23 -19.94 -55.14
N ALA A 4 -11.81 -20.98 -54.41
CA ALA A 4 -10.77 -22.01 -54.64
C ALA A 4 -9.28 -21.54 -54.51
N LEU A 5 -8.63 -22.01 -53.43
CA LEU A 5 -7.33 -22.73 -53.36
C LEU A 5 -5.96 -22.04 -53.05
N VAL A 6 -5.18 -22.82 -52.26
CA VAL A 6 -3.69 -22.96 -52.09
C VAL A 6 -3.01 -22.03 -51.06
N ARG A 7 -2.50 -22.44 -49.87
CA ARG A 7 -1.55 -23.48 -49.37
C ARG A 7 -0.06 -23.11 -49.54
N ARG A 8 0.66 -22.84 -48.43
CA ARG A 8 2.10 -23.15 -48.31
C ARG A 8 2.57 -23.24 -46.85
N THR A 9 2.97 -24.44 -46.49
CA THR A 9 3.73 -24.89 -45.32
C THR A 9 5.22 -24.52 -45.43
N VAL A 10 5.86 -24.15 -44.33
CA VAL A 10 7.30 -24.43 -44.09
C VAL A 10 7.49 -24.75 -42.60
N LEU A 11 7.88 -26.01 -42.31
CA LEU A 11 8.58 -26.39 -41.08
C LEU A 11 10.08 -26.09 -41.26
N THR A 12 10.73 -25.55 -40.25
CA THR A 12 12.17 -25.72 -40.04
C THR A 12 12.44 -25.95 -38.56
N ALA A 13 12.74 -27.20 -38.22
CA ALA A 13 13.43 -27.60 -37.01
C ALA A 13 14.94 -27.41 -37.22
N SER A 14 15.65 -26.90 -36.22
CA SER A 14 17.11 -27.05 -36.11
C SER A 14 17.53 -26.85 -34.65
N ALA A 15 18.09 -27.91 -34.08
CA ALA A 15 18.77 -27.95 -32.80
C ALA A 15 20.27 -27.68 -33.01
N VAL A 16 20.91 -26.89 -32.14
CA VAL A 16 22.34 -27.00 -31.81
C VAL A 16 22.55 -26.54 -30.37
N SER A 17 23.17 -27.40 -29.58
CA SER A 17 23.67 -27.18 -28.21
C SER A 17 25.16 -26.84 -28.21
N LEU A 18 25.63 -26.33 -27.07
CA LEU A 18 27.02 -26.24 -26.54
C LEU A 18 27.93 -25.11 -27.04
N ALA A 19 28.33 -24.23 -26.12
CA ALA A 19 29.73 -24.17 -25.65
C ALA A 19 29.84 -23.29 -24.39
N LEU A 20 30.24 -23.91 -23.28
CA LEU A 20 30.77 -23.26 -22.08
C LEU A 20 32.12 -22.63 -22.41
N LEU A 21 32.31 -21.35 -22.09
CA LEU A 21 33.63 -20.72 -22.07
C LEU A 21 34.01 -20.41 -20.62
N ALA A 22 34.83 -21.30 -20.08
CA ALA A 22 35.63 -21.07 -18.88
C ALA A 22 36.99 -20.50 -19.31
N THR A 23 37.28 -19.28 -18.86
CA THR A 23 38.62 -18.66 -18.77
C THR A 23 38.52 -17.67 -17.61
N ALA A 24 39.31 -17.67 -16.54
CA ALA A 24 40.63 -18.21 -16.30
C ALA A 24 40.79 -18.47 -14.79
N CYS A 25 41.38 -19.62 -14.44
CA CYS A 25 42.08 -19.79 -13.17
C CYS A 25 43.50 -20.22 -13.52
N GLY A 26 44.45 -19.61 -12.84
CA GLY A 26 45.87 -19.78 -13.06
C GLY A 26 46.33 -21.21 -12.89
N SER A 27 47.42 -21.47 -13.59
CA SER A 27 48.37 -22.58 -13.51
C SER A 27 48.45 -23.23 -12.13
N ASP A 28 48.53 -24.57 -12.08
CA ASP A 28 49.68 -25.25 -11.48
C ASP A 28 49.67 -26.76 -11.76
N LYS A 29 50.85 -27.28 -12.10
CA LYS A 29 51.15 -28.70 -12.31
C LYS A 29 52.14 -29.13 -11.22
N ALA A 30 51.81 -30.23 -10.55
CA ALA A 30 52.50 -30.74 -9.38
C ALA A 30 53.94 -31.23 -9.67
N ASP A 31 54.84 -31.07 -8.69
CA ASP A 31 55.78 -32.12 -8.28
C ASP A 31 56.49 -31.83 -6.92
N THR A 32 56.64 -32.91 -6.14
CA THR A 32 57.58 -33.18 -5.02
C THR A 32 57.29 -32.77 -3.54
N LYS A 33 57.63 -33.74 -2.66
CA LYS A 33 57.49 -33.86 -1.19
C LYS A 33 57.98 -32.67 -0.34
N ALA A 34 57.28 -32.39 0.77
CA ALA A 34 57.80 -32.42 2.17
C ALA A 34 56.75 -31.90 3.18
N ASP A 35 56.79 -32.44 4.40
CA ASP A 35 55.98 -32.13 5.57
C ASP A 35 55.87 -30.64 5.96
N ALA A 36 54.66 -30.17 6.31
CA ALA A 36 54.38 -29.24 7.43
C ALA A 36 52.86 -28.94 7.57
N LYS A 37 52.34 -29.09 8.79
CA LYS A 37 51.04 -28.56 9.29
C LYS A 37 51.32 -27.20 9.99
N PRO A 38 50.33 -26.34 10.35
CA PRO A 38 49.04 -25.93 9.77
C PRO A 38 48.97 -24.39 9.50
N SER A 39 47.93 -23.89 8.83
CA SER A 39 47.29 -22.64 9.31
C SER A 39 45.87 -22.47 8.78
N ALA A 40 44.95 -22.25 9.71
CA ALA A 40 43.56 -21.92 9.45
C ALA A 40 43.46 -20.46 8.99
N ALA A 41 42.98 -20.23 7.77
CA ALA A 41 42.48 -18.92 7.37
C ALA A 41 40.98 -18.86 7.66
N ALA A 42 40.65 -18.07 8.67
CA ALA A 42 39.30 -17.78 9.09
C ALA A 42 38.54 -17.05 7.97
N SER A 43 37.47 -17.66 7.47
CA SER A 43 36.42 -16.93 6.76
C SER A 43 35.69 -16.06 7.78
N SER A 44 35.86 -14.74 7.69
CA SER A 44 35.02 -13.78 8.39
C SER A 44 33.55 -14.03 8.04
N PRO A 45 32.62 -14.07 9.02
CA PRO A 45 31.20 -14.13 8.71
C PRO A 45 30.80 -12.87 7.96
N ALA A 46 30.21 -13.04 6.77
CA ALA A 46 29.44 -12.00 6.13
C ALA A 46 28.39 -11.50 7.14
N ALA A 47 28.34 -10.19 7.36
CA ALA A 47 27.36 -9.57 8.24
C ALA A 47 25.96 -10.05 7.84
N ALA A 48 25.28 -10.74 8.76
CA ALA A 48 23.90 -11.14 8.60
C ALA A 48 23.08 -9.88 8.30
N ALA A 49 22.35 -9.90 7.19
CA ALA A 49 21.29 -8.94 6.97
C ALA A 49 20.36 -8.98 8.20
N PRO A 50 19.86 -7.84 8.70
CA PRO A 50 18.95 -7.83 9.83
C PRO A 50 17.79 -8.78 9.53
N ASP A 51 17.52 -9.69 10.47
CA ASP A 51 16.43 -10.65 10.38
C ASP A 51 15.17 -9.92 9.91
N ALA A 52 14.74 -10.27 8.70
CA ALA A 52 13.55 -9.71 8.09
C ALA A 52 12.37 -10.05 9.02
N ALA A 53 11.86 -9.06 9.75
CA ALA A 53 10.84 -9.27 10.76
C ALA A 53 9.60 -9.93 10.12
N LYS A 54 9.23 -11.11 10.63
CA LYS A 54 8.07 -11.89 10.16
C LYS A 54 6.80 -11.05 10.19
N ALA A 55 6.01 -11.12 9.12
CA ALA A 55 4.75 -10.41 9.02
C ALA A 55 3.78 -10.79 10.15
N LYS A 56 2.96 -9.81 10.56
CA LYS A 56 1.84 -10.02 11.47
C LYS A 56 0.65 -10.60 10.71
N THR A 57 -0.07 -11.50 11.36
CA THR A 57 -1.35 -12.06 10.90
C THR A 57 -2.50 -11.05 11.07
N ASP A 58 -3.64 -11.34 10.46
CA ASP A 58 -4.89 -10.57 10.64
C ASP A 58 -5.26 -10.41 12.12
N ALA A 59 -5.10 -11.46 12.93
CA ALA A 59 -5.43 -11.45 14.34
C ALA A 59 -4.49 -10.53 15.15
N GLU A 60 -3.19 -10.60 14.88
CA GLU A 60 -2.20 -9.72 15.51
C GLU A 60 -2.42 -8.26 15.11
N LEU A 61 -2.75 -7.97 13.85
CA LEU A 61 -3.09 -6.62 13.40
C LEU A 61 -4.42 -6.13 13.97
N SER A 62 -5.39 -7.01 14.16
CA SER A 62 -6.68 -6.66 14.79
C SER A 62 -6.52 -6.26 16.26
N ALA A 63 -5.49 -6.75 16.95
CA ALA A 63 -5.15 -6.25 18.28
C ALA A 63 -4.51 -4.85 18.26
N LEU A 64 -3.91 -4.46 17.13
CA LEU A 64 -3.19 -3.20 16.94
C LEU A 64 -4.02 -2.11 16.24
N ILE A 65 -5.14 -2.45 15.59
CA ILE A 65 -6.03 -1.47 14.97
C ILE A 65 -6.76 -0.65 16.04
N LEU A 66 -7.02 0.62 15.79
CA LEU A 66 -7.80 1.47 16.69
C LEU A 66 -9.20 0.91 16.97
N THR A 67 -9.64 1.08 18.20
CA THR A 67 -10.95 0.70 18.72
C THR A 67 -11.67 1.92 19.29
N LYS A 68 -12.93 1.74 19.71
CA LYS A 68 -13.67 2.78 20.44
C LYS A 68 -12.94 3.29 21.69
N ALA A 69 -12.17 2.43 22.37
CA ALA A 69 -11.43 2.83 23.57
C ALA A 69 -10.27 3.78 23.26
N ASP A 70 -9.74 3.74 22.03
CA ASP A 70 -8.65 4.60 21.58
C ASP A 70 -9.16 5.95 21.03
N LEU A 71 -10.43 6.00 20.60
CA LEU A 71 -11.07 7.17 19.98
C LEU A 71 -12.41 7.49 20.66
N ALA A 72 -12.35 8.03 21.88
CA ALA A 72 -13.53 8.30 22.71
C ALA A 72 -14.57 9.22 22.03
N ASP A 73 -14.15 10.13 21.15
CA ASP A 73 -15.03 11.05 20.44
C ASP A 73 -15.46 10.57 19.04
N HIS A 74 -15.18 9.32 18.69
CA HIS A 74 -15.53 8.75 17.38
C HIS A 74 -16.45 7.53 17.50
N LEU A 75 -17.27 7.32 16.49
CA LEU A 75 -17.90 6.04 16.21
C LEU A 75 -16.91 5.20 15.41
N VAL A 76 -16.54 4.04 15.95
CA VAL A 76 -15.60 3.10 15.33
C VAL A 76 -16.36 1.86 14.87
N THR A 77 -16.29 1.54 13.59
CA THR A 77 -16.93 0.37 12.98
C THR A 77 -15.96 -0.44 12.13
N ALA A 78 -16.30 -1.69 11.86
CA ALA A 78 -15.59 -2.49 10.86
C ALA A 78 -15.86 -1.95 9.44
N VAL A 79 -14.93 -2.21 8.52
CA VAL A 79 -15.16 -2.01 7.07
C VAL A 79 -15.96 -3.20 6.54
N PRO A 80 -17.12 -2.99 5.90
CA PRO A 80 -17.89 -4.05 5.25
C PRO A 80 -17.09 -4.78 4.14
N LYS A 81 -17.35 -6.08 3.93
CA LYS A 81 -16.58 -6.91 2.98
C LYS A 81 -16.76 -6.48 1.52
N ASP A 82 -17.97 -6.07 1.17
CA ASP A 82 -18.33 -5.49 -0.12
C ASP A 82 -17.53 -4.22 -0.38
N GLU A 83 -17.40 -3.34 0.61
CA GLU A 83 -16.57 -2.15 0.48
C GLU A 83 -15.08 -2.48 0.30
N VAL A 84 -14.56 -3.47 1.05
CA VAL A 84 -13.18 -3.95 0.85
C VAL A 84 -13.00 -4.46 -0.58
N ALA A 85 -13.96 -5.23 -1.11
CA ALA A 85 -13.89 -5.75 -2.47
C ALA A 85 -13.95 -4.63 -3.52
N LEU A 86 -14.79 -3.61 -3.31
CA LEU A 86 -14.87 -2.43 -4.18
C LEU A 86 -13.52 -1.70 -4.25
N GLY A 87 -12.88 -1.50 -3.10
CA GLY A 87 -11.57 -0.86 -3.06
C GLY A 87 -10.44 -1.71 -3.62
N GLU A 88 -10.49 -3.04 -3.47
CA GLU A 88 -9.54 -3.97 -4.10
C GLU A 88 -9.71 -4.03 -5.63
N ALA A 89 -10.94 -3.84 -6.13
CA ALA A 89 -11.25 -3.76 -7.55
C ALA A 89 -11.04 -2.37 -8.16
N ALA A 90 -10.86 -1.33 -7.33
CA ALA A 90 -10.64 0.04 -7.79
C ALA A 90 -9.37 0.11 -8.66
N SER A 91 -9.41 0.96 -9.69
CA SER A 91 -8.33 1.09 -10.65
C SER A 91 -8.07 2.51 -11.11
N GLY A 92 -6.85 2.77 -11.58
CA GLY A 92 -6.49 4.00 -12.28
C GLY A 92 -6.36 3.74 -13.78
N ASP A 93 -6.64 4.75 -14.60
CA ASP A 93 -6.35 4.73 -16.04
C ASP A 93 -4.85 4.64 -16.37
N LYS A 94 -4.00 4.96 -15.39
CA LYS A 94 -2.54 4.81 -15.44
C LYS A 94 -2.10 3.74 -14.44
N ALA A 95 -1.34 2.75 -14.91
CA ALA A 95 -0.90 1.64 -14.08
C ALA A 95 -0.01 2.10 -12.91
N GLU A 96 0.80 3.13 -13.13
CA GLU A 96 1.68 3.72 -12.14
C GLU A 96 0.91 4.39 -10.99
N CYS A 97 -0.37 4.75 -11.20
CA CYS A 97 -1.23 5.34 -10.16
C CYS A 97 -1.93 4.33 -9.28
N GLN A 98 -1.83 3.03 -9.58
CA GLN A 98 -2.48 1.98 -8.80
C GLN A 98 -2.12 2.01 -7.32
N PRO A 99 -0.87 2.23 -6.89
CA PRO A 99 -0.57 2.34 -5.46
C PRO A 99 -1.33 3.48 -4.77
N VAL A 100 -1.52 4.64 -5.43
CA VAL A 100 -2.34 5.75 -4.91
C VAL A 100 -3.82 5.40 -4.93
N VAL A 101 -4.32 4.72 -5.97
CA VAL A 101 -5.72 4.25 -6.03
C VAL A 101 -6.03 3.35 -4.83
N ARG A 102 -5.13 2.42 -4.53
CA ARG A 102 -5.32 1.46 -3.45
C ARG A 102 -5.35 2.10 -2.07
N THR A 103 -4.70 3.26 -1.86
CA THR A 103 -4.84 3.99 -0.58
C THR A 103 -6.25 4.52 -0.37
N GLN A 104 -7.03 4.71 -1.43
CA GLN A 104 -8.40 5.24 -1.33
C GLN A 104 -9.41 4.16 -0.92
N GLY A 105 -9.19 2.91 -1.32
CA GLY A 105 -10.16 1.82 -1.21
C GLY A 105 -10.02 0.89 0.00
N THR A 106 -9.25 1.22 1.04
CA THR A 106 -8.87 0.26 2.11
C THR A 106 -8.16 -1.00 1.59
N ALA A 107 -7.64 -0.94 0.36
CA ALA A 107 -6.91 -2.03 -0.26
C ALA A 107 -5.45 -2.04 0.24
N THR A 108 -4.79 -3.19 0.10
CA THR A 108 -3.37 -3.32 0.45
C THR A 108 -2.50 -2.98 -0.75
N ILE A 109 -1.34 -2.37 -0.53
CA ILE A 109 -0.36 -2.12 -1.58
C ILE A 109 0.43 -3.42 -1.81
N GLY A 110 0.32 -4.03 -3.00
CA GLY A 110 0.93 -5.34 -3.24
C GLY A 110 0.23 -6.47 -2.47
N LYS A 111 0.99 -7.49 -2.05
CA LYS A 111 0.48 -8.67 -1.33
C LYS A 111 0.86 -8.59 0.15
N ALA A 112 -0.10 -8.27 1.00
CA ALA A 112 0.04 -8.37 2.45
C ALA A 112 -0.07 -9.82 2.93
N ALA A 113 0.57 -10.12 4.07
CA ALA A 113 0.44 -11.39 4.78
C ALA A 113 -0.59 -11.34 5.91
N GLY A 114 -0.92 -10.13 6.40
CA GLY A 114 -2.06 -9.91 7.28
C GLY A 114 -2.63 -8.51 7.10
N VAL A 115 -3.93 -8.36 7.39
CA VAL A 115 -4.65 -7.09 7.27
C VAL A 115 -5.65 -6.89 8.42
N ALA A 116 -5.76 -5.65 8.90
CA ALA A 116 -6.85 -5.21 9.77
C ALA A 116 -7.39 -3.86 9.30
N ARG A 117 -8.70 -3.65 9.44
CA ARG A 117 -9.39 -2.46 8.89
C ARG A 117 -10.43 -1.93 9.86
N MET A 118 -10.59 -0.61 9.88
CA MET A 118 -11.67 0.05 10.62
C MET A 118 -12.10 1.37 9.96
N LYS A 119 -13.25 1.89 10.37
CA LYS A 119 -13.72 3.25 10.04
C LYS A 119 -14.03 4.04 11.30
N ALA A 120 -13.63 5.31 11.30
CA ALA A 120 -13.97 6.29 12.31
C ALA A 120 -14.78 7.43 11.69
N VAL A 121 -15.84 7.84 12.39
CA VAL A 121 -16.56 9.09 12.14
C VAL A 121 -16.66 9.85 13.45
N ALA A 122 -16.40 11.16 13.44
CA ALA A 122 -16.56 11.98 14.63
C ALA A 122 -18.00 11.90 15.16
N LYS A 123 -18.16 11.78 16.47
CA LYS A 123 -19.49 11.83 17.10
C LYS A 123 -20.09 13.23 16.92
N PRO A 124 -21.41 13.34 16.77
CA PRO A 124 -22.13 14.59 17.05
C PRO A 124 -21.72 15.15 18.42
N LYS A 125 -21.64 16.48 18.54
CA LYS A 125 -21.47 17.12 19.86
C LYS A 125 -22.70 16.81 20.73
N GLU A 126 -22.47 16.36 21.97
CA GLU A 126 -23.55 16.09 22.93
C GLU A 126 -24.32 17.38 23.27
N GLY A 127 -25.65 17.27 23.47
CA GLY A 127 -26.54 18.40 23.81
C GLY A 127 -27.48 18.87 22.68
N ALA A 128 -27.45 18.21 21.52
CA ALA A 128 -28.40 18.41 20.43
C ALA A 128 -29.81 17.95 20.85
N SER A 129 -30.85 18.76 20.61
CA SER A 129 -32.25 18.33 20.75
C SER A 129 -32.57 17.14 19.83
N PRO A 130 -33.71 16.43 19.99
CA PRO A 130 -34.08 15.32 19.10
C PRO A 130 -34.15 15.70 17.60
N GLU A 131 -34.58 16.93 17.28
CA GLU A 131 -34.53 17.48 15.92
C GLU A 131 -33.09 17.75 15.48
N ASP A 132 -32.25 18.28 16.38
CA ASP A 132 -30.82 18.43 16.14
C ASP A 132 -30.10 17.08 16.04
N THR A 133 -30.66 15.98 16.56
CA THR A 133 -30.07 14.64 16.49
C THR A 133 -30.24 14.04 15.11
N ALA A 134 -31.39 14.26 14.46
CA ALA A 134 -31.58 13.88 13.05
C ALA A 134 -30.70 14.74 12.12
N ALA A 135 -30.66 16.06 12.35
CA ALA A 135 -29.79 16.96 11.62
C ALA A 135 -28.30 16.66 11.86
N ALA A 136 -27.91 16.31 13.08
CA ALA A 136 -26.54 15.91 13.42
C ALA A 136 -26.20 14.51 12.90
N GLY A 137 -27.18 13.60 12.78
CA GLY A 137 -27.02 12.33 12.07
C GLY A 137 -26.74 12.55 10.58
N LEU A 138 -27.50 13.42 9.92
CA LEU A 138 -27.24 13.88 8.56
C LEU A 138 -25.88 14.59 8.43
N LYS A 139 -25.51 15.41 9.41
CA LYS A 139 -24.21 16.10 9.44
C LYS A 139 -23.03 15.16 9.70
N ALA A 140 -23.22 14.10 10.48
CA ALA A 140 -22.24 13.03 10.66
C ALA A 140 -22.09 12.18 9.39
N LEU A 141 -23.19 11.97 8.64
CA LEU A 141 -23.16 11.35 7.32
C LEU A 141 -22.45 12.23 6.28
N ALA A 142 -22.55 13.56 6.42
CA ALA A 142 -21.85 14.54 5.60
C ALA A 142 -20.41 14.85 6.08
N GLY A 143 -20.08 14.46 7.31
CA GLY A 143 -18.79 14.73 7.93
C GLY A 143 -17.66 13.86 7.40
N THR A 144 -16.42 14.27 7.71
CA THR A 144 -15.22 13.52 7.35
C THR A 144 -15.26 12.12 7.97
N ARG A 145 -15.17 11.10 7.11
CA ARG A 145 -15.04 9.70 7.51
C ARG A 145 -13.60 9.27 7.27
N THR A 146 -12.99 8.64 8.25
CA THR A 146 -11.62 8.13 8.11
C THR A 146 -11.64 6.62 8.10
N SER A 147 -11.09 5.99 7.08
CA SER A 147 -10.75 4.57 7.08
C SER A 147 -9.30 4.39 7.52
N VAL A 148 -9.03 3.30 8.25
CA VAL A 148 -7.67 2.89 8.61
C VAL A 148 -7.47 1.45 8.16
N THR A 149 -6.39 1.22 7.42
CA THR A 149 -5.96 -0.11 6.99
C THR A 149 -4.54 -0.35 7.49
N LEU A 150 -4.37 -1.38 8.32
CA LEU A 150 -3.07 -1.93 8.66
C LEU A 150 -2.81 -3.13 7.75
N ALA A 151 -1.68 -3.12 7.05
CA ALA A 151 -1.23 -4.24 6.24
C ALA A 151 0.18 -4.63 6.66
N SER A 152 0.41 -5.90 6.98
CA SER A 152 1.75 -6.39 7.33
C SER A 152 2.33 -7.25 6.22
N TYR A 153 3.64 -7.17 6.06
CA TYR A 153 4.37 -7.73 4.93
C TYR A 153 5.55 -8.56 5.41
N GLU A 154 5.91 -9.58 4.63
CA GLU A 154 7.12 -10.36 4.88
C GLU A 154 8.35 -9.60 4.41
N GLY A 155 9.44 -9.71 5.17
CA GLY A 155 10.72 -9.09 4.86
C GLY A 155 10.61 -7.61 4.50
N LYS A 156 11.09 -7.24 3.31
CA LYS A 156 11.11 -5.84 2.82
C LYS A 156 9.79 -5.37 2.22
N GLY A 157 8.74 -6.21 2.21
CA GLY A 157 7.51 -5.88 1.49
C GLY A 157 6.83 -4.59 1.98
N ALA A 158 6.99 -4.22 3.26
CA ALA A 158 6.46 -2.94 3.77
C ALA A 158 7.25 -1.73 3.26
N GLU A 159 8.58 -1.84 3.14
CA GLU A 159 9.45 -0.81 2.56
C GLU A 159 9.12 -0.62 1.07
N GLU A 160 8.98 -1.72 0.34
CA GLU A 160 8.63 -1.74 -1.08
C GLU A 160 7.23 -1.16 -1.31
N ALA A 161 6.24 -1.55 -0.49
CA ALA A 161 4.89 -1.01 -0.53
C ALA A 161 4.87 0.51 -0.29
N PHE A 162 5.59 0.99 0.73
CA PHE A 162 5.69 2.42 1.02
C PHE A 162 6.40 3.18 -0.11
N ALA A 163 7.49 2.61 -0.67
CA ALA A 163 8.19 3.18 -1.81
C ALA A 163 7.30 3.26 -3.06
N ALA A 164 6.48 2.24 -3.31
CA ALA A 164 5.52 2.23 -4.42
C ALA A 164 4.49 3.36 -4.29
N VAL A 165 4.00 3.64 -3.08
CA VAL A 165 3.10 4.79 -2.83
C VAL A 165 3.80 6.11 -3.13
N LYS A 166 5.04 6.32 -2.64
CA LYS A 166 5.81 7.55 -2.93
C LYS A 166 6.05 7.76 -4.42
N ALA A 167 6.44 6.69 -5.12
CA ALA A 167 6.68 6.73 -6.56
C ALA A 167 5.40 7.05 -7.34
N ALA A 168 4.30 6.39 -7.00
CA ALA A 168 2.98 6.64 -7.60
C ALA A 168 2.49 8.06 -7.32
N ALA A 169 2.65 8.57 -6.10
CA ALA A 169 2.28 9.94 -5.76
C ALA A 169 3.01 10.99 -6.62
N THR A 170 4.29 10.73 -6.95
CA THR A 170 5.08 11.58 -7.84
C THR A 170 4.62 11.44 -9.29
N ALA A 171 4.49 10.20 -9.79
CA ALA A 171 4.09 9.92 -11.17
C ALA A 171 2.68 10.45 -11.49
N CYS A 172 1.81 10.49 -10.49
CA CYS A 172 0.40 10.84 -10.62
C CYS A 172 0.08 12.24 -10.11
N ALA A 173 1.10 13.07 -9.84
CA ALA A 173 0.92 14.44 -9.37
C ALA A 173 0.08 15.28 -10.33
N GLY A 174 0.16 15.02 -11.64
CA GLY A 174 -0.64 15.67 -12.69
C GLY A 174 -2.06 15.13 -12.85
N GLY A 175 -2.53 14.28 -11.93
CA GLY A 175 -3.87 13.70 -11.99
C GLY A 175 -3.96 12.40 -12.79
N PHE A 176 -5.07 11.70 -12.60
CA PHE A 176 -5.42 10.43 -13.22
C PHE A 176 -6.93 10.18 -13.12
N THR A 177 -7.46 9.21 -13.84
CA THR A 177 -8.87 8.81 -13.73
C THR A 177 -8.98 7.62 -12.78
N LEU A 178 -9.62 7.82 -11.62
CA LEU A 178 -10.01 6.75 -10.70
C LEU A 178 -11.28 6.07 -11.22
N THR A 179 -11.30 4.74 -11.26
CA THR A 179 -12.50 3.94 -11.48
C THR A 179 -12.79 3.11 -10.24
N MET A 180 -13.97 3.25 -9.66
CA MET A 180 -14.43 2.50 -8.49
C MET A 180 -15.91 2.19 -8.69
N GLU A 181 -16.31 0.93 -8.49
CA GLU A 181 -17.70 0.48 -8.77
C GLU A 181 -18.17 0.75 -10.22
N GLY A 182 -17.23 0.85 -11.17
CA GLY A 182 -17.52 1.21 -12.56
C GLY A 182 -17.75 2.71 -12.81
N GLU A 183 -17.85 3.51 -11.75
CA GLU A 183 -17.89 4.97 -11.83
C GLU A 183 -16.49 5.53 -12.03
N LYS A 184 -16.38 6.55 -12.89
CA LYS A 184 -15.12 7.21 -13.20
C LYS A 184 -15.09 8.60 -12.58
N THR A 185 -14.09 8.84 -11.74
CA THR A 185 -13.82 10.13 -11.12
C THR A 185 -12.48 10.64 -11.59
N LYS A 186 -12.47 11.84 -12.18
CA LYS A 186 -11.22 12.50 -12.57
C LYS A 186 -10.56 13.12 -11.34
N ILE A 187 -9.39 12.61 -10.98
CA ILE A 187 -8.50 13.23 -9.99
C ILE A 187 -7.65 14.24 -10.74
N ASP A 188 -7.82 15.53 -10.45
CA ASP A 188 -7.11 16.61 -11.12
C ASP A 188 -5.66 16.72 -10.65
N LYS A 189 -5.40 16.40 -9.38
CA LYS A 189 -4.07 16.49 -8.79
C LYS A 189 -3.88 15.52 -7.62
N VAL A 190 -2.65 15.02 -7.49
CA VAL A 190 -2.16 14.35 -6.29
C VAL A 190 -1.07 15.23 -5.68
N VAL A 191 -1.33 15.79 -4.50
CA VAL A 191 -0.35 16.61 -3.77
C VAL A 191 0.32 15.73 -2.72
N SER A 192 1.65 15.61 -2.79
CA SER A 192 2.43 14.99 -1.71
C SER A 192 2.79 16.01 -0.65
N GLY A 193 2.74 15.61 0.62
CA GLY A 193 3.12 16.40 1.77
C GLY A 193 3.87 15.58 2.81
N THR A 194 4.47 16.26 3.77
CA THR A 194 5.15 15.62 4.89
C THR A 194 4.15 15.13 5.93
N ALA A 195 4.37 13.93 6.46
CA ALA A 195 3.72 13.41 7.64
C ALA A 195 4.79 12.93 8.64
N THR A 196 4.40 12.76 9.89
CA THR A 196 5.28 12.30 10.97
C THR A 196 4.72 11.05 11.63
N GLY A 197 5.60 10.22 12.18
CA GLY A 197 5.25 8.98 12.86
C GLY A 197 5.83 7.75 12.17
N GLY A 198 5.95 6.65 12.90
CA GLY A 198 6.59 5.43 12.40
C GLY A 198 8.06 5.63 12.01
N ASP A 199 8.55 4.77 11.13
CA ASP A 199 9.89 4.83 10.54
C ASP A 199 9.90 5.74 9.31
N GLU A 200 8.81 5.73 8.53
CA GLU A 200 8.60 6.59 7.36
C GLU A 200 7.12 7.00 7.27
N ALA A 201 6.84 8.21 6.79
CA ALA A 201 5.48 8.67 6.59
C ALA A 201 5.36 9.64 5.40
N ILE A 202 4.21 9.63 4.73
CA ILE A 202 3.84 10.57 3.66
C ILE A 202 2.36 10.95 3.80
N ALA A 203 2.05 12.22 3.55
CA ALA A 203 0.68 12.69 3.37
C ALA A 203 0.39 12.89 1.88
N LEU A 204 -0.82 12.56 1.44
CA LEU A 204 -1.33 12.75 0.09
C LEU A 204 -2.67 13.48 0.16
N THR A 205 -2.84 14.50 -0.67
CA THR A 205 -4.14 15.12 -0.94
C THR A 205 -4.52 14.83 -2.38
N LEU A 206 -5.63 14.13 -2.59
CA LEU A 206 -6.23 13.96 -3.91
C LEU A 206 -7.29 15.03 -4.10
N GLU A 207 -7.18 15.80 -5.17
CA GLU A 207 -8.15 16.85 -5.52
C GLU A 207 -8.93 16.43 -6.76
N ALA A 208 -10.25 16.61 -6.72
CA ALA A 208 -11.15 16.41 -7.85
C ALA A 208 -12.20 17.52 -7.88
N ASP A 209 -12.65 17.87 -9.08
CA ASP A 209 -13.88 18.61 -9.30
C ASP A 209 -15.02 17.64 -9.65
N VAL A 210 -16.07 17.65 -8.84
CA VAL A 210 -17.29 16.88 -9.06
C VAL A 210 -18.43 17.86 -9.23
N GLU A 211 -18.88 18.03 -10.47
CA GLU A 211 -19.99 18.93 -10.84
C GLU A 211 -19.79 20.39 -10.35
N GLY A 212 -18.56 20.91 -10.46
CA GLY A 212 -18.21 22.26 -10.01
C GLY A 212 -17.95 22.37 -8.51
N THR A 213 -18.00 21.26 -7.77
CA THR A 213 -17.66 21.20 -6.35
C THR A 213 -16.28 20.59 -6.17
N LYS A 214 -15.39 21.33 -5.49
CA LYS A 214 -14.09 20.80 -5.09
C LYS A 214 -14.26 19.72 -4.01
N VAL A 215 -13.82 18.53 -4.32
CA VAL A 215 -13.74 17.39 -3.40
C VAL A 215 -12.27 17.08 -3.13
N THR A 216 -11.93 16.84 -1.86
CA THR A 216 -10.60 16.33 -1.51
C THR A 216 -10.69 15.06 -0.69
N THR A 217 -9.69 14.20 -0.87
CA THR A 217 -9.44 13.09 0.04
C THR A 217 -8.04 13.26 0.63
N GLU A 218 -7.94 13.17 1.95
CA GLU A 218 -6.69 13.32 2.70
C GLU A 218 -6.21 11.95 3.16
N THR A 219 -5.04 11.53 2.68
CA THR A 219 -4.45 10.23 3.03
C THR A 219 -3.13 10.43 3.76
N VAL A 220 -2.90 9.68 4.82
CA VAL A 220 -1.60 9.57 5.48
C VAL A 220 -1.18 8.11 5.54
N VAL A 221 -0.04 7.81 4.94
CA VAL A 221 0.56 6.48 4.97
C VAL A 221 1.77 6.51 5.88
N VAL A 222 1.81 5.60 6.86
CA VAL A 222 2.91 5.46 7.81
C VAL A 222 3.44 4.02 7.73
N ARG A 223 4.74 3.85 7.53
CA ARG A 223 5.41 2.56 7.70
C ARG A 223 6.01 2.49 9.09
N LYS A 224 5.78 1.39 9.79
CA LYS A 224 6.42 1.06 11.06
C LYS A 224 6.81 -0.41 11.10
N GLY A 225 8.12 -0.68 11.12
CA GLY A 225 8.68 -1.99 10.87
C GLY A 225 8.11 -2.58 9.58
N ASN A 226 7.49 -3.75 9.71
CA ASN A 226 6.87 -4.51 8.62
C ASN A 226 5.36 -4.24 8.45
N THR A 227 4.84 -3.15 9.00
CA THR A 227 3.43 -2.76 8.89
C THR A 227 3.29 -1.42 8.20
N LEU A 228 2.36 -1.34 7.25
CA LEU A 228 1.93 -0.12 6.59
C LEU A 228 0.55 0.26 7.12
N ALA A 229 0.44 1.44 7.72
CA ALA A 229 -0.81 2.01 8.21
C ALA A 229 -1.27 3.11 7.24
N THR A 230 -2.36 2.86 6.53
CA THR A 230 -2.98 3.81 5.60
C THR A 230 -4.22 4.40 6.23
N HIS A 231 -4.26 5.73 6.36
CA HIS A 231 -5.37 6.47 6.95
C HIS A 231 -5.95 7.38 5.88
N THR A 232 -7.19 7.15 5.46
CA THR A 232 -7.80 7.90 4.36
C THR A 232 -9.07 8.57 4.87
N ALA A 233 -9.07 9.89 4.88
CA ALA A 233 -10.18 10.74 5.26
C ALA A 233 -10.88 11.30 4.01
N SER A 234 -12.17 11.02 3.88
CA SER A 234 -13.01 11.50 2.79
C SER A 234 -14.26 12.20 3.32
N ALA A 235 -14.77 13.15 2.55
CA ALA A 235 -16.00 13.88 2.81
C ALA A 235 -16.74 14.14 1.48
N LEU A 236 -17.97 14.65 1.53
CA LEU A 236 -18.71 15.10 0.35
C LEU A 236 -18.16 16.42 -0.25
N GLY A 237 -17.05 16.92 0.29
CA GLY A 237 -16.37 18.14 -0.13
C GLY A 237 -14.89 18.06 0.25
N VAL A 238 -14.36 19.10 0.88
CA VAL A 238 -12.97 19.11 1.36
C VAL A 238 -12.86 18.27 2.64
N ALA A 239 -12.09 17.19 2.59
CA ALA A 239 -11.83 16.36 3.76
C ALA A 239 -10.82 17.01 4.71
N GLU A 240 -11.03 16.83 6.01
CA GLU A 240 -10.06 17.21 7.03
C GLU A 240 -8.95 16.15 7.15
N LYS A 241 -7.73 16.59 7.46
CA LYS A 241 -6.61 15.68 7.69
C LYS A 241 -6.87 14.79 8.91
N PRO A 242 -6.65 13.46 8.83
CA PRO A 242 -6.91 12.55 9.94
C PRO A 242 -5.83 12.57 11.03
N THR A 243 -5.28 13.74 11.38
CA THR A 243 -4.08 13.86 12.24
C THR A 243 -4.23 13.18 13.60
N ALA A 244 -5.39 13.32 14.26
CA ALA A 244 -5.64 12.68 15.56
C ALA A 244 -5.69 11.15 15.46
N ILE A 245 -6.31 10.63 14.39
CA ILE A 245 -6.42 9.19 14.14
C ILE A 245 -5.04 8.62 13.79
N VAL A 246 -4.27 9.32 12.94
CA VAL A 246 -2.89 8.94 12.61
C VAL A 246 -2.04 8.88 13.88
N ALA A 247 -2.07 9.91 14.71
CA ALA A 247 -1.28 9.95 15.95
C ALA A 247 -1.65 8.81 16.91
N ALA A 248 -2.95 8.54 17.09
CA ALA A 248 -3.43 7.43 17.90
C ALA A 248 -2.98 6.07 17.35
N GLN A 249 -3.11 5.84 16.04
CA GLN A 249 -2.73 4.58 15.41
C GLN A 249 -1.23 4.35 15.45
N VAL A 250 -0.42 5.39 15.20
CA VAL A 250 1.05 5.32 15.30
C VAL A 250 1.48 4.96 16.72
N LYS A 251 0.89 5.60 17.73
CA LYS A 251 1.14 5.28 19.15
C LYS A 251 0.79 3.83 19.47
N LYS A 252 -0.32 3.31 18.93
CA LYS A 252 -0.76 1.93 19.16
C LYS A 252 0.14 0.89 18.48
N LEU A 253 0.83 1.26 17.40
CA LEU A 253 1.82 0.41 16.73
C LEU A 253 3.18 0.36 17.46
N GLY A 254 3.33 1.07 18.59
CA GLY A 254 4.52 1.08 19.45
C GLY A 254 5.50 2.16 19.06
#